data_AF-A0A970QBG1-F1
#
_entry.id   AF-A0A970QBG1-F1
#
_cell.length_a   1.000
_cell.length_b   1.000
_cell.length_c   1.000
_cell.angle_alpha   90.00
_cell.angle_beta   90.00
_cell.angle_gamma   90.00
#
_symmetry.space_group_name_H-M   'P 1'
#
loop_
_entity.id
_entity.type
_entity.pdbx_description
1 polymer ?
#
loop_
_entity_poly.entity_id
_entity_poly.type
_entity_poly.pdbx_seq_one_letter_code
_entity_poly.pdbx_strand_id
1 'polypeptide(L)' 'MNILVDENIPYGVEAFGTLGAVRRAPGRAITKDMLEDVTALIVRSITRVDE' A
#
# COMPACT_ATOMS: atom_id res chain seq x y z
N MET A 1 -1.62 -10.16 -8.33
CA MET A 1 -1.78 -9.65 -6.95
C MET A 1 -1.47 -8.16 -6.98
N ASN A 2 -2.35 -7.32 -6.44
CA ASN A 2 -2.13 -5.88 -6.37
C ASN A 2 -1.78 -5.50 -4.93
N ILE A 3 -0.68 -4.77 -4.77
CA ILE A 3 -0.12 -4.40 -3.48
C ILE A 3 -0.11 -2.88 -3.39
N LEU A 4 -0.76 -2.31 -2.39
CA LEU A 4 -0.71 -0.88 -2.10
C LEU A 4 0.30 -0.63 -0.98
N VAL A 5 1.28 0.23 -1.24
CA VAL A 5 2.37 0.53 -0.30
C VAL A 5 2.36 2.03 0.02
N ASP A 6 2.51 2.40 1.29
CA ASP A 6 2.78 3.78 1.69
C ASP A 6 4.06 4.27 1.01
N GLU A 7 3.99 5.39 0.29
CA GLU A 7 5.09 5.95 -0.51
C GLU A 7 6.38 6.23 0.29
N ASN A 8 6.26 6.37 1.61
CA ASN A 8 7.37 6.65 2.50
C ASN A 8 8.01 5.39 3.10
N ILE A 9 7.56 4.19 2.70
CA ILE A 9 8.23 2.94 3.04
C ILE A 9 9.43 2.78 2.09
N PRO A 10 10.67 2.78 2.62
CA PRO A 10 11.85 2.62 1.78
C PRO A 10 11.85 1.23 1.13
N TYR A 11 12.27 1.18 -0.13
CA TYR A 11 12.38 -0.04 -0.93
C TYR A 11 11.07 -0.83 -1.10
N GLY A 12 9.90 -0.18 -0.93
CA GLY A 12 8.62 -0.87 -1.01
C GLY A 12 8.36 -1.54 -2.37
N VAL A 13 8.80 -0.92 -3.47
CA VAL A 13 8.61 -1.52 -4.81
C VAL A 13 9.59 -2.68 -5.01
N GLU A 14 10.83 -2.52 -4.58
CA GLU A 14 11.89 -3.51 -4.72
C GLU A 14 11.62 -4.74 -3.85
N ALA A 15 11.10 -4.55 -2.64
CA ALA A 15 10.78 -5.62 -1.71
C ALA A 15 9.55 -6.44 -2.14
N PHE A 16 8.53 -5.80 -2.72
CA PHE A 16 7.24 -6.44 -3.01
C PHE A 16 6.96 -6.66 -4.51
N GLY A 17 7.77 -6.09 -5.41
CA GLY A 17 7.55 -6.14 -6.85
C GLY A 17 7.68 -7.55 -7.46
N THR A 18 8.38 -8.47 -6.79
CA THR A 18 8.45 -9.88 -7.19
C THR A 18 7.19 -10.68 -6.83
N LEU A 19 6.35 -10.15 -5.93
CA LEU A 19 5.11 -10.78 -5.46
C LEU A 19 3.87 -10.30 -6.23
N GLY A 20 3.94 -9.13 -6.87
CA GLY A 20 2.81 -8.56 -7.61
C GLY A 20 3.03 -7.14 -8.09
N ALA A 21 1.97 -6.56 -8.65
CA ALA A 21 1.96 -5.17 -9.08
C ALA A 21 1.90 -4.25 -7.85
N VAL A 22 2.90 -3.38 -7.70
CA VAL A 22 3.00 -2.46 -6.57
C VAL A 22 2.52 -1.06 -6.98
N ARG A 23 1.50 -0.56 -6.28
CA ARG A 23 1.06 0.83 -6.34
C ARG A 23 1.49 1.56 -5.06
N ARG A 24 1.87 2.83 -5.20
CA ARG A 24 2.27 3.68 -4.06
C ARG A 24 1.23 4.76 -3.80
N ALA A 25 1.03 5.11 -2.54
CA ALA A 25 0.21 6.24 -2.14
C ALA A 25 0.68 6.86 -0.81
N PRO A 26 0.42 8.16 -0.57
CA PRO A 26 0.64 8.77 0.74
C PRO A 26 -0.24 8.10 1.79
N GLY A 27 0.33 7.65 2.92
CA GLY A 27 -0.42 6.94 3.96
C GLY A 27 -1.67 7.68 4.47
N ARG A 28 -1.62 9.02 4.55
CA ARG A 28 -2.76 9.86 4.97
C ARG A 28 -3.86 10.01 3.91
N ALA A 29 -3.57 9.66 2.66
CA ALA A 29 -4.47 9.80 1.53
C ALA A 29 -5.06 8.46 1.08
N ILE A 30 -4.73 7.35 1.76
CA ILE A 30 -5.31 6.04 1.46
C ILE A 30 -6.79 6.06 1.85
N THR A 31 -7.66 5.83 0.86
CA THR A 31 -9.11 5.74 1.03
C THR A 31 -9.59 4.30 0.83
N LYS A 32 -10.85 4.02 1.19
CA LYS A 32 -11.48 2.72 0.93
C LYS A 32 -11.54 2.38 -0.57
N ASP A 33 -11.87 3.35 -1.41
CA ASP A 33 -11.97 3.17 -2.87
C ASP A 33 -10.62 2.75 -3.47
N MET A 34 -9.51 3.19 -2.87
CA MET A 34 -8.17 2.79 -3.27
C MET A 34 -7.86 1.32 -2.97
N LEU A 35 -8.68 0.64 -2.16
CA LEU A 35 -8.49 -0.75 -1.73
C LEU A 35 -9.34 -1.76 -2.52
N GLU A 36 -10.26 -1.33 -3.40
CA GLU A 36 -11.22 -2.22 -4.08
C GLU A 36 -10.57 -3.43 -4.77
N ASP A 37 -9.41 -3.22 -5.42
CA ASP A 37 -8.66 -4.28 -6.10
C ASP A 37 -7.35 -4.66 -5.39
N VAL A 38 -7.15 -4.24 -4.14
CA VAL A 38 -5.89 -4.43 -3.40
C VAL A 38 -5.93 -5.72 -2.59
N THR A 39 -4.95 -6.60 -2.82
CA THR A 39 -4.81 -7.87 -2.08
C THR A 39 -3.99 -7.72 -0.81
N ALA A 40 -3.03 -6.79 -0.79
CA ALA A 40 -2.19 -6.51 0.38
C ALA A 40 -1.93 -5.00 0.54
N LEU A 41 -2.04 -4.53 1.78
CA LEU A 41 -1.81 -3.14 2.16
C LEU A 41 -0.58 -3.07 3.09
N ILE A 42 0.45 -2.35 2.67
CA ILE A 42 1.69 -2.17 3.44
C ILE A 42 1.79 -0.71 3.87
N VAL A 43 1.69 -0.44 5.17
CA VAL A 43 1.55 0.92 5.71
C VAL A 43 2.46 1.16 6.91
N ARG A 44 2.70 2.44 7.21
CA ARG A 44 3.30 2.88 8.48
C ARG A 44 2.20 3.29 9.46
N SER A 45 2.59 3.55 10.71
CA SER A 45 1.69 3.95 11.80
C SER A 45 0.85 5.21 11.56
N ILE A 46 1.20 6.02 10.55
CA ILE A 46 0.42 7.22 10.18
C ILE A 46 -0.90 6.87 9.49
N THR A 47 -0.99 5.71 8.85
CA THR A 47 -2.21 5.24 8.21
C THR A 47 -3.07 4.59 9.29
N ARG A 48 -4.28 5.12 9.51
CA ARG A 48 -5.27 4.48 10.38
C ARG A 48 -5.87 3.28 9.64
N VAL A 49 -5.87 2.12 10.28
CA VAL A 49 -6.48 0.90 9.75
C VAL A 49 -7.65 0.54 10.66
N ASP A 50 -8.86 0.55 10.10
CA ASP A 50 -10.13 0.32 10.76
C ASP A 50 -11.07 -0.58 9.90
N GLU A 51 -12.24 -0.92 10.47
CA GLU A 51 -13.30 -1.75 9.83
C GLU A 51 -14.20 -0.95 8.88
#